data_AF-A0A4U2XVK3-F1
#
_entry.id   AF-A0A4U2XVK3-F1
#
_cell.length_a   1.000
_cell.length_b   1.000
_cell.length_c   1.000
_cell.angle_alpha   90.00
_cell.angle_beta   90.00
_cell.angle_gamma   90.00
#
_symmetry.space_group_name_H-M   'P 1'
#
loop_
_entity.id
_entity.type
_entity.pdbx_description
1 polymer ?
#
loop_
_entity_poly.entity_id
_entity_poly.type
_entity_poly.pdbx_seq_one_letter_code
_entity_poly.pdbx_strand_id
1 'polypeptide(L)'
;MDVYRFVPDDDFKDLTFLNMDDVRRFSTFTGQKITLDWNEEVFGISEDKLNKGKLLDFDSRCYGATFIVKKKFAKLFIDEFSELIEIFPIKIKGISEEYIYINVINVVTAINFDGLDMQESLAMLRGENIRFNIEKIENETIFRDTRINNFYFCTQNFKAFIEKNSINGLRFMKVGTGLKL
;
A
#
# COMPACT_ATOMS: atom_id res chain seq x y z
N MET A 1 18.55 -8.24 2.33
CA MET A 1 17.69 -7.39 1.45
C MET A 1 16.84 -6.49 2.34
N ASP A 2 16.78 -5.19 2.08
CA ASP A 2 15.92 -4.29 2.86
C ASP A 2 14.45 -4.42 2.42
N VAL A 3 13.54 -4.36 3.39
CA VAL A 3 12.09 -4.36 3.15
C VAL A 3 11.47 -3.09 3.69
N TYR A 4 10.60 -2.49 2.90
CA TYR A 4 9.93 -1.24 3.20
C TYR A 4 8.43 -1.45 3.33
N ARG A 5 7.80 -0.68 4.21
CA ARG A 5 6.35 -0.55 4.30
C ARG A 5 5.93 0.80 3.75
N PHE A 6 4.78 0.81 3.09
CA PHE A 6 4.15 2.03 2.61
C PHE A 6 3.65 2.83 3.80
N VAL A 7 3.98 4.12 3.83
CA VAL A 7 3.41 5.06 4.79
C VAL A 7 2.96 6.32 4.05
N PRO A 8 1.90 7.00 4.52
CA PRO A 8 1.49 8.25 3.93
C PRO A 8 2.63 9.27 4.00
N ASP A 9 2.70 10.12 2.98
CA ASP A 9 3.57 11.29 3.04
C ASP A 9 2.88 12.40 3.84
N ASP A 10 3.52 12.81 4.94
CA ASP A 10 2.98 13.76 5.90
C ASP A 10 2.85 15.17 5.36
N ASP A 11 3.50 15.49 4.23
CA ASP A 11 3.40 16.79 3.57
C ASP A 11 2.06 16.97 2.83
N PHE A 12 1.35 15.87 2.53
CA PHE A 12 0.12 15.88 1.73
C PHE A 12 -1.10 15.43 2.55
N LYS A 13 -2.26 15.94 2.17
CA LYS A 13 -3.52 15.62 2.84
C LYS A 13 -3.86 14.14 2.74
N ASP A 14 -4.44 13.61 3.81
CA ASP A 14 -4.97 12.26 3.87
C ASP A 14 -6.31 12.13 3.14
N LEU A 15 -6.61 10.90 2.76
CA LEU A 15 -7.91 10.51 2.24
C LEU A 15 -8.80 10.02 3.38
N THR A 16 -10.10 10.09 3.14
CA THR A 16 -11.10 9.47 4.01
C THR A 16 -12.18 8.80 3.18
N PHE A 17 -12.82 7.78 3.73
CA PHE A 17 -14.02 7.21 3.13
C PHE A 17 -15.23 8.11 3.42
N LEU A 18 -16.09 8.31 2.43
CA LEU A 18 -17.28 9.14 2.58
C LEU A 18 -18.47 8.40 3.22
N ASN A 19 -18.45 7.07 3.20
CA ASN A 19 -19.49 6.23 3.79
C ASN A 19 -18.85 4.98 4.45
N MET A 20 -19.58 4.39 5.39
CA MET A 20 -19.11 3.22 6.15
C MET A 20 -19.11 1.92 5.34
N ASP A 21 -19.94 1.82 4.30
CA ASP A 21 -20.04 0.60 3.50
C ASP A 21 -18.78 0.42 2.64
N ASP A 22 -18.19 1.51 2.14
CA ASP A 22 -16.90 1.50 1.46
C ASP A 22 -15.78 1.11 2.42
N VAL A 23 -15.78 1.61 3.67
CA VAL A 23 -14.80 1.19 4.70
C VAL A 23 -14.86 -0.33 4.89
N ARG A 24 -16.07 -0.87 5.04
CA ARG A 24 -16.29 -2.33 5.24
C ARG A 24 -15.91 -3.12 4.00
N ARG A 25 -16.18 -2.60 2.81
CA ARG A 25 -15.83 -3.25 1.55
C ARG A 25 -14.33 -3.32 1.38
N PHE A 26 -13.63 -2.19 1.49
CA PHE A 26 -12.17 -2.13 1.33
C PHE A 26 -11.42 -2.94 2.38
N SER A 27 -11.95 -3.06 3.61
CA SER A 27 -11.32 -3.91 4.62
C SER A 27 -11.34 -5.40 4.25
N THR A 28 -12.20 -5.81 3.30
CA THR A 28 -12.16 -7.18 2.76
C THR A 28 -11.06 -7.38 1.71
N PHE A 29 -10.55 -6.31 1.07
CA PHE A 29 -9.53 -6.40 0.02
C PHE A 29 -8.16 -6.63 0.63
N THR A 30 -7.85 -7.91 0.85
CA THR A 30 -6.66 -8.38 1.58
C THR A 30 -5.63 -9.04 0.66
N GLY A 31 -5.74 -8.81 -0.65
CA GLY A 31 -4.85 -9.34 -1.69
C GLY A 31 -5.44 -10.50 -2.49
N GLN A 32 -6.73 -10.80 -2.32
CA GLN A 32 -7.47 -11.61 -3.29
C GLN A 32 -7.83 -10.80 -4.54
N LYS A 33 -8.05 -11.50 -5.65
CA LYS A 33 -8.65 -10.89 -6.84
C LYS A 33 -10.05 -10.37 -6.55
N ILE A 34 -10.37 -9.20 -7.10
CA ILE A 34 -11.66 -8.55 -6.91
C ILE A 34 -12.61 -9.02 -8.02
N THR A 35 -13.67 -9.73 -7.63
CA THR A 35 -14.67 -10.32 -8.54
C THR A 35 -16.02 -9.60 -8.53
N LEU A 36 -16.16 -8.56 -7.70
CA LEU A 36 -17.36 -7.73 -7.64
C LEU A 36 -17.43 -6.78 -8.85
N ASP A 37 -18.66 -6.44 -9.24
CA ASP A 37 -18.89 -5.39 -10.23
C ASP A 37 -18.41 -4.05 -9.68
N TRP A 38 -17.28 -3.57 -10.22
CA TRP A 38 -16.63 -2.38 -9.71
C TRP A 38 -17.45 -1.13 -10.03
N ASN A 39 -18.02 -0.52 -9.00
CA ASN A 39 -18.57 0.83 -9.08
C ASN A 39 -17.53 1.82 -8.57
N GLU A 40 -17.31 2.89 -9.33
CA GLU A 40 -16.29 3.90 -9.07
C GLU A 40 -16.50 4.55 -7.69
N GLU A 41 -15.65 4.20 -6.74
CA GLU A 41 -15.75 4.68 -5.37
C GLU A 41 -15.34 6.14 -5.26
N VAL A 42 -16.00 6.86 -4.36
CA VAL A 42 -15.71 8.27 -4.10
C VAL A 42 -15.07 8.42 -2.72
N PHE A 43 -13.76 8.59 -2.70
CA PHE A 43 -13.02 9.03 -1.53
C PHE A 43 -13.26 10.52 -1.26
N GLY A 44 -13.08 10.94 -0.02
CA GLY A 44 -12.97 12.34 0.37
C GLY A 44 -11.54 12.72 0.74
N ILE A 45 -11.31 14.02 0.89
CA ILE A 45 -10.13 14.57 1.55
C ILE A 45 -10.42 14.72 3.04
N SER A 46 -9.49 14.29 3.89
CA SER A 46 -9.61 14.50 5.33
C SER A 46 -9.40 15.99 5.66
N GLU A 47 -10.35 16.56 6.40
CA GLU A 47 -10.32 17.95 6.90
C GLU A 47 -10.08 18.02 8.41
N ASP A 48 -9.51 16.96 8.98
CA ASP A 48 -9.10 16.96 10.38
C ASP A 48 -7.98 17.98 10.68
N LYS A 49 -7.75 18.23 11.97
CA LYS A 49 -6.73 19.20 12.41
C LYS A 49 -5.31 18.81 12.00
N LEU A 50 -5.04 17.51 11.81
CA LEU A 50 -3.72 17.00 11.41
C LEU A 50 -3.41 17.35 9.95
N ASN A 51 -4.44 17.54 9.11
CA ASN A 51 -4.31 17.89 7.70
C ASN A 51 -4.18 19.40 7.42
N LYS A 52 -4.18 20.24 8.45
CA LYS A 52 -4.06 21.70 8.30
C LYS A 52 -2.70 22.08 7.72
N GLY A 53 -2.70 22.75 6.57
CA GLY A 53 -1.48 23.24 5.91
C GLY A 53 -0.80 22.23 4.99
N LYS A 54 -1.33 21.01 4.88
CA LYS A 54 -0.82 19.98 3.97
C LYS A 54 -1.27 20.23 2.53
N LEU A 55 -0.48 19.75 1.57
CA LEU A 55 -0.68 19.89 0.14
C LEU A 55 -1.76 18.95 -0.40
N LEU A 56 -2.47 19.38 -1.45
CA LEU A 56 -3.48 18.58 -2.15
C LEU A 56 -2.96 17.91 -3.42
N ASP A 57 -1.83 18.36 -3.96
CA ASP A 57 -1.29 17.85 -5.23
C ASP A 57 -0.39 16.63 -5.03
N PHE A 58 -1.00 15.51 -4.63
CA PHE A 58 -0.33 14.22 -4.55
C PHE A 58 -0.64 13.34 -5.77
N ASP A 59 0.35 12.58 -6.21
CA ASP A 59 0.25 11.58 -7.27
C ASP A 59 -0.20 10.22 -6.72
N SER A 60 0.09 9.93 -5.45
CA SER A 60 -0.22 8.66 -4.80
C SER A 60 -0.55 8.84 -3.33
N ARG A 61 -1.36 7.94 -2.76
CA ARG A 61 -1.59 7.82 -1.30
C ARG A 61 -1.70 6.37 -0.88
N CYS A 62 -1.29 6.09 0.36
CA CYS A 62 -1.54 4.81 1.02
C CYS A 62 -2.27 5.06 2.35
N TYR A 63 -3.53 4.63 2.45
CA TYR A 63 -4.35 4.71 3.65
C TYR A 63 -4.82 3.31 4.05
N GLY A 64 -4.25 2.76 5.13
CA GLY A 64 -4.47 1.37 5.52
C GLY A 64 -4.14 0.39 4.38
N ALA A 65 -5.09 -0.47 4.02
CA ALA A 65 -4.99 -1.40 2.90
C ALA A 65 -5.35 -0.78 1.54
N THR A 66 -5.39 0.55 1.43
CA THR A 66 -5.80 1.26 0.21
C THR A 66 -4.62 2.00 -0.39
N PHE A 67 -4.15 1.54 -1.55
CA PHE A 67 -3.09 2.18 -2.33
C PHE A 67 -3.73 2.79 -3.59
N ILE A 68 -3.66 4.12 -3.72
CA ILE A 68 -4.18 4.81 -4.90
C ILE A 68 -3.09 5.60 -5.61
N VAL A 69 -3.25 5.77 -6.92
CA VAL A 69 -2.32 6.51 -7.78
C VAL A 69 -3.12 7.30 -8.82
N LYS A 70 -2.63 8.47 -9.27
CA LYS A 70 -3.22 9.18 -10.41
C LYS A 70 -3.23 8.28 -11.64
N LYS A 71 -4.35 8.26 -12.36
CA LYS A 71 -4.58 7.41 -13.54
C LYS A 71 -3.55 7.62 -14.65
N LYS A 72 -2.92 8.80 -14.74
CA LYS A 72 -1.82 9.09 -15.69
C LYS A 72 -0.65 8.10 -15.57
N PHE A 73 -0.45 7.49 -14.41
CA PHE A 73 0.60 6.49 -14.19
C PHE A 73 0.14 5.03 -14.40
N ALA A 74 -1.15 4.78 -14.66
CA ALA A 74 -1.71 3.43 -14.73
C ALA A 74 -0.93 2.52 -15.69
N LYS A 75 -0.58 3.03 -16.87
CA LYS A 75 0.19 2.27 -17.86
C LYS A 75 1.55 1.80 -17.32
N LEU A 76 2.27 2.64 -16.57
CA LEU A 76 3.56 2.27 -15.98
C LEU A 76 3.41 1.12 -14.99
N PHE A 77 2.35 1.12 -14.18
CA PHE A 77 2.09 0.03 -13.23
C PHE A 77 1.70 -1.27 -13.94
N ILE A 78 0.89 -1.19 -15.01
CA ILE A 78 0.51 -2.37 -15.80
C ILE A 78 1.73 -2.99 -16.48
N ASP A 79 2.53 -2.16 -17.16
CA ASP A 79 3.68 -2.61 -17.91
C ASP A 79 4.71 -3.32 -17.02
N GLU A 80 4.87 -2.88 -15.76
CA GLU A 80 5.87 -3.44 -14.83
C GLU A 80 5.32 -4.51 -13.87
N PHE A 81 4.03 -4.45 -13.49
CA PHE A 81 3.49 -5.25 -12.37
C PHE A 81 2.16 -5.95 -12.67
N SER A 82 1.76 -6.08 -13.93
CA SER A 82 0.45 -6.66 -14.33
C SER A 82 0.14 -8.05 -13.73
N GLU A 83 1.14 -8.85 -13.42
CA GLU A 83 0.95 -10.17 -12.77
C GLU A 83 0.72 -10.08 -11.25
N LEU A 84 1.09 -8.95 -10.64
CA LEU A 84 1.09 -8.74 -9.19
C LEU A 84 -0.05 -7.83 -8.70
N ILE A 85 -0.73 -7.13 -9.62
CA ILE A 85 -1.76 -6.14 -9.27
C ILE A 85 -3.02 -6.27 -10.14
N GLU A 86 -4.12 -5.77 -9.59
CA GLU A 86 -5.30 -5.33 -10.35
C GLU A 86 -5.49 -3.83 -10.17
N ILE A 87 -6.09 -3.18 -11.16
CA ILE A 87 -6.29 -1.72 -11.16
C ILE A 87 -7.75 -1.41 -11.37
N PHE A 88 -8.30 -0.53 -10.54
CA PHE A 88 -9.69 -0.12 -10.62
C PHE A 88 -9.84 1.40 -10.54
N PRO A 89 -10.76 2.01 -11.32
CA PRO A 89 -10.96 3.46 -11.30
C PRO A 89 -11.58 3.93 -9.99
N ILE A 90 -11.12 5.07 -9.46
CA ILE A 90 -11.71 5.72 -8.28
C ILE A 90 -11.76 7.23 -8.47
N LYS A 91 -12.65 7.88 -7.73
CA LYS A 91 -12.81 9.33 -7.65
C LYS A 91 -12.46 9.84 -6.27
N ILE A 92 -11.97 11.08 -6.23
CA ILE A 92 -11.82 11.83 -5.00
C ILE A 92 -12.72 13.06 -5.10
N LYS A 93 -13.66 13.20 -4.17
CA LYS A 93 -14.62 14.30 -4.15
C LYS A 93 -13.87 15.64 -4.06
N GLY A 94 -14.15 16.53 -5.02
CA GLY A 94 -13.53 17.85 -5.09
C GLY A 94 -12.18 17.89 -5.81
N ILE A 95 -11.71 16.77 -6.37
CA ILE A 95 -10.54 16.69 -7.23
C ILE A 95 -10.99 16.27 -8.63
N SER A 96 -10.50 16.97 -9.65
CA SER A 96 -10.89 16.73 -11.05
C SER A 96 -10.10 15.61 -11.70
N GLU A 97 -8.89 15.38 -11.20
CA GLU A 97 -7.96 14.37 -11.66
C GLU A 97 -8.52 12.97 -11.38
N GLU A 98 -8.35 12.07 -12.36
CA GLU A 98 -8.74 10.68 -12.22
C GLU A 98 -7.68 9.90 -11.44
N TYR A 99 -8.12 9.01 -10.57
CA TYR A 99 -7.26 8.12 -9.80
C TYR A 99 -7.63 6.67 -10.07
N ILE A 100 -6.71 5.79 -9.69
CA ILE A 100 -6.89 4.35 -9.68
C ILE A 100 -6.55 3.80 -8.30
N TYR A 101 -7.33 2.82 -7.85
CA TYR A 101 -6.96 1.91 -6.79
C TYR A 101 -6.10 0.79 -7.35
N ILE A 102 -5.00 0.48 -6.66
CA ILE A 102 -4.11 -0.63 -6.97
C ILE A 102 -4.31 -1.73 -5.93
N ASN A 103 -5.00 -2.80 -6.34
CA ASN A 103 -5.12 -4.01 -5.55
C ASN A 103 -3.88 -4.88 -5.76
N VAL A 104 -2.98 -4.95 -4.78
CA VAL A 104 -1.84 -5.86 -4.83
C VAL A 104 -2.31 -7.27 -4.49
N ILE A 105 -2.39 -8.12 -5.52
CA ILE A 105 -2.82 -9.52 -5.42
C ILE A 105 -1.68 -10.49 -5.11
N ASN A 106 -0.44 -9.98 -5.11
CA ASN A 106 0.72 -10.75 -4.69
C ASN A 106 0.77 -10.89 -3.16
N VAL A 107 0.32 -12.03 -2.65
CA VAL A 107 0.27 -12.35 -1.21
C VAL A 107 1.27 -13.47 -0.90
N VAL A 108 2.19 -13.20 0.02
CA VAL A 108 3.34 -14.05 0.32
C VAL A 108 3.42 -14.32 1.82
N THR A 109 3.90 -15.49 2.24
CA THR A 109 4.24 -15.76 3.65
C THR A 109 5.60 -15.11 3.98
N ALA A 110 5.60 -13.79 4.00
CA ALA A 110 6.79 -12.96 4.01
C ALA A 110 7.40 -12.79 5.40
N ILE A 111 6.57 -12.70 6.45
CA ILE A 111 7.05 -12.42 7.81
C ILE A 111 7.31 -13.74 8.56
N ASN A 112 8.49 -13.84 9.17
CA ASN A 112 8.84 -14.96 10.03
C ASN A 112 8.34 -14.72 11.47
N PHE A 113 7.48 -15.59 11.96
CA PHE A 113 7.01 -15.59 13.33
C PHE A 113 7.44 -16.83 14.13
N ASP A 114 8.30 -17.66 13.55
CA ASP A 114 8.77 -18.89 14.19
C ASP A 114 9.50 -18.57 15.50
N GLY A 115 9.13 -19.31 16.53
CA GLY A 115 9.68 -19.14 17.88
C GLY A 115 9.23 -17.88 18.61
N LEU A 116 8.24 -17.13 18.09
CA LEU A 116 7.66 -15.98 18.78
C LEU A 116 6.28 -16.31 19.34
N ASP A 117 6.03 -15.90 20.57
CA ASP A 117 4.67 -15.85 21.10
C ASP A 117 3.88 -14.64 20.54
N MET A 118 2.63 -14.47 20.99
CA MET A 118 1.78 -13.37 20.55
C MET A 118 2.33 -12.00 20.94
N GLN A 119 2.84 -11.84 22.16
CA GLN A 119 3.35 -10.55 22.65
C GLN A 119 4.64 -10.18 21.91
N GLU A 120 5.52 -11.14 21.69
CA GLU A 120 6.75 -10.98 20.92
C GLU A 120 6.45 -10.69 19.45
N SER A 121 5.49 -11.39 18.84
CA SER A 121 5.03 -11.12 17.48
C SER A 121 4.52 -9.69 17.33
N LEU A 122 3.70 -9.21 18.27
CA LEU A 122 3.19 -7.84 18.27
C LEU A 122 4.29 -6.80 18.53
N ALA A 123 5.25 -7.11 19.40
CA ALA A 123 6.39 -6.24 19.63
C ALA A 123 7.26 -6.09 18.37
N MET A 124 7.52 -7.19 17.66
CA MET A 124 8.25 -7.18 16.40
C MET A 124 7.54 -6.34 15.33
N LEU A 125 6.23 -6.52 15.16
CA LEU A 125 5.44 -5.78 14.16
C LEU A 125 5.32 -4.27 14.43
N ARG A 126 5.45 -3.85 15.69
CA ARG A 126 5.50 -2.44 16.09
C ARG A 126 6.88 -1.80 15.89
N GLY A 127 7.95 -2.61 15.88
CA GLY A 127 9.31 -2.15 15.64
C GLY A 127 9.63 -1.96 14.16
N GLU A 128 10.86 -1.52 13.88
CA GLU A 128 11.41 -1.36 12.53
C GLU A 128 12.35 -2.53 12.15
N ASN A 129 12.15 -3.67 12.80
CA ASN A 129 13.05 -4.83 12.78
C ASN A 129 12.24 -6.13 12.63
N ILE A 130 11.24 -6.10 11.75
CA ILE A 130 10.47 -7.26 11.32
C ILE A 130 11.42 -8.25 10.63
N ARG A 131 11.30 -9.52 11.01
CA ARG A 131 12.03 -10.63 10.40
C ARG A 131 11.29 -11.09 9.16
N PHE A 132 11.93 -11.04 8.00
CA PHE A 132 11.34 -11.52 6.75
C PHE A 132 12.02 -12.80 6.25
N ASN A 133 11.21 -13.73 5.73
CA ASN A 133 11.61 -14.96 5.06
C ASN A 133 12.22 -14.65 3.70
N ILE A 134 13.55 -14.51 3.60
CA ILE A 134 14.21 -14.07 2.37
C ILE A 134 13.87 -14.97 1.17
N GLU A 135 13.81 -16.29 1.35
CA GLU A 135 13.49 -17.26 0.29
C GLU A 135 12.10 -17.06 -0.31
N LYS A 136 11.20 -16.39 0.42
CA LYS A 136 9.85 -16.08 -0.06
C LYS A 136 9.76 -14.71 -0.73
N ILE A 137 10.70 -13.81 -0.46
CA ILE A 137 10.60 -12.40 -0.89
C ILE A 137 11.74 -11.94 -1.80
N GLU A 138 12.80 -12.72 -2.00
CA GLU A 138 14.00 -12.29 -2.72
C GLU A 138 13.75 -11.92 -4.18
N ASN A 139 12.72 -12.53 -4.79
CA ASN A 139 12.30 -12.24 -6.17
C ASN A 139 11.08 -11.30 -6.22
N GLU A 140 10.59 -10.83 -5.08
CA GLU A 140 9.39 -10.01 -5.01
C GLU A 140 9.72 -8.51 -5.13
N THR A 141 8.78 -7.75 -5.66
CA THR A 141 8.89 -6.28 -5.80
C THR A 141 7.93 -5.56 -4.88
N ILE A 142 6.64 -5.87 -5.00
CA ILE A 142 5.55 -5.38 -4.16
C ILE A 142 4.69 -6.56 -3.72
N PHE A 143 4.34 -6.63 -2.44
CA PHE A 143 3.61 -7.77 -1.89
C PHE A 143 2.85 -7.39 -0.61
N ARG A 144 1.96 -8.29 -0.19
CA ARG A 144 1.31 -8.30 1.13
C ARG A 144 1.70 -9.58 1.87
N ASP A 145 1.70 -9.53 3.20
CA ASP A 145 1.91 -10.73 4.01
C ASP A 145 0.61 -11.49 4.23
N THR A 146 0.66 -12.83 4.16
CA THR A 146 -0.51 -13.71 4.39
C THR A 146 -1.24 -13.47 5.72
N ARG A 147 -0.52 -13.08 6.79
CA ARG A 147 -1.09 -12.83 8.12
C ARG A 147 -1.27 -11.34 8.39
N ILE A 148 -0.38 -10.52 7.87
CA ILE A 148 -0.40 -9.05 7.99
C ILE A 148 -0.67 -8.42 6.63
N ASN A 149 -1.92 -8.56 6.18
CA ASN A 149 -2.36 -8.20 4.82
C ASN A 149 -2.96 -6.79 4.68
N ASN A 150 -3.03 -6.05 5.79
CA ASN A 150 -3.49 -4.66 5.83
C ASN A 150 -2.39 -3.64 5.49
N PHE A 151 -1.17 -4.12 5.24
CA PHE A 151 -0.04 -3.30 4.84
C PHE A 151 0.51 -3.76 3.50
N TYR A 152 1.01 -2.79 2.74
CA TYR A 152 1.82 -3.04 1.56
C TYR A 152 3.29 -3.01 1.93
N PHE A 153 4.00 -4.04 1.49
CA PHE A 153 5.45 -4.14 1.60
C PHE A 153 6.07 -4.10 0.21
N CYS A 154 7.30 -3.64 0.15
CA CYS A 154 8.07 -3.68 -1.07
C CYS A 154 9.56 -3.77 -0.83
N THR A 155 10.28 -4.09 -1.89
CA THR A 155 11.74 -4.11 -1.93
C THR A 155 12.29 -2.79 -2.47
N GLN A 156 13.61 -2.67 -2.49
CA GLN A 156 14.29 -1.49 -3.05
C GLN A 156 13.94 -1.26 -4.54
N ASN A 157 13.59 -2.31 -5.28
CA ASN A 157 13.24 -2.21 -6.70
C ASN A 157 11.95 -1.40 -6.91
N PHE A 158 10.90 -1.67 -6.13
CA PHE A 158 9.66 -0.90 -6.23
C PHE A 158 9.85 0.55 -5.75
N LYS A 159 10.61 0.75 -4.67
CA LYS A 159 10.97 2.10 -4.20
C LYS A 159 11.69 2.90 -5.29
N ALA A 160 12.68 2.29 -5.95
CA ALA A 160 13.39 2.90 -7.07
C ALA A 160 12.47 3.17 -8.27
N PHE A 161 11.48 2.31 -8.55
CA PHE A 161 10.47 2.56 -9.58
C PHE A 161 9.65 3.82 -9.28
N ILE A 162 9.18 4.00 -8.05
CA ILE A 162 8.41 5.18 -7.65
C ILE A 162 9.26 6.45 -7.75
N GLU A 163 10.51 6.40 -7.25
CA GLU A 163 11.46 7.52 -7.31
C GLU A 163 11.83 7.90 -8.75
N LYS A 164 12.15 6.90 -9.60
CA LYS A 164 12.51 7.10 -11.01
C LYS A 164 11.40 7.78 -11.79
N ASN A 165 10.14 7.47 -11.48
CA ASN A 165 8.97 8.05 -12.15
C ASN A 165 8.47 9.33 -11.46
N SER A 166 9.17 9.83 -10.43
CA SER A 166 8.83 11.06 -9.69
C SER A 166 7.39 11.07 -9.15
N ILE A 167 6.88 9.92 -8.70
CA ILE A 167 5.55 9.79 -8.12
C ILE A 167 5.62 10.24 -6.66
N ASN A 168 4.99 11.37 -6.33
CA ASN A 168 4.98 11.92 -4.97
C ASN A 168 3.80 11.39 -4.11
N GLY A 169 3.75 11.77 -2.82
CA GLY A 169 2.64 11.46 -1.91
C GLY A 169 2.72 10.10 -1.22
N LEU A 170 3.78 9.34 -1.47
CA LEU A 170 4.07 8.05 -0.84
C LEU A 170 5.46 8.06 -0.21
N ARG A 171 5.56 7.59 1.03
CA ARG A 171 6.83 7.38 1.73
C ARG A 171 7.07 5.89 2.00
N PHE A 172 8.35 5.53 2.07
CA PHE A 172 8.80 4.16 2.32
C PHE A 172 9.59 4.10 3.62
N MET A 173 8.99 3.48 4.64
CA MET A 173 9.66 3.26 5.92
C MET A 173 10.34 1.90 5.89
N LYS A 174 11.65 1.85 6.16
CA LYS A 174 12.35 0.57 6.34
C LYS A 174 11.79 -0.11 7.58
N VAL A 175 11.30 -1.34 7.43
CA VAL A 175 10.66 -2.09 8.53
C VAL A 175 11.38 -3.37 8.88
N GLY A 176 12.43 -3.72 8.14
CA GLY A 176 13.23 -4.89 8.44
C GLY A 176 14.15 -5.27 7.31
N THR A 177 14.71 -6.47 7.44
CA THR A 177 15.58 -7.07 6.44
C THR A 177 15.21 -8.53 6.24
N GLY A 178 15.28 -9.01 5.00
CA GLY A 178 15.23 -10.44 4.71
C GLY A 178 16.50 -11.11 5.21
N LEU A 179 16.32 -12.11 6.07
CA LEU A 179 17.39 -12.92 6.65
C LEU A 179 17.31 -14.33 6.05
N LYS A 180 18.46 -14.91 5.69
CA LYS A 180 18.55 -16.36 5.53
C LYS A 180 18.50 -16.95 6.94
N LEU A 181 17.49 -17.77 7.20
CA LEU A 181 17.36 -18.50 8.47
C LEU A 181 18.21 -19.77 8.41
#